data_AF-A0A949WEP1-F1
#
_entry.id   AF-A0A949WEP1-F1
#
_cell.length_a   1.000
_cell.length_b   1.000
_cell.length_c   1.000
_cell.angle_alpha   90.00
_cell.angle_beta   90.00
_cell.angle_gamma   90.00
#
_symmetry.space_group_name_H-M   'P 1'
#
loop_
_entity.id
_entity.type
_entity.pdbx_description
1 polymer ?
#
loop_
_entity_poly.entity_id
_entity_poly.type
_entity_poly.pdbx_seq_one_letter_code
_entity_poly.pdbx_strand_id
1 'polypeptide(L)'
;MKIKTTPTWLALAVMLGCFLPESGRGSTVFWGSSFNDLLFNSTGQTLDESFIFEVGTFTSGFVPTIHNSYQWDANWKVLDRAVHPDSEGWNVPDQFFVGTVEHQPDGTSDSLAANPADVFLMGETVYLWVYNSKAIVPGSEWALVTDSDLLGNLANAWRIPDPADPVGTSYDWQLLDADTAILGGVNGIQGAGEFSVNPGTFSLQTHVVPEPGSSLLVLLALAVQSRRHRPQRRIE
;
A
#
# COMPACT_ATOMS: atom_id res chain seq x y z
N MET A 1 70.16 47.26 3.40
CA MET A 1 69.84 46.88 4.80
C MET A 1 68.92 47.98 5.34
N LYS A 2 67.60 47.84 5.54
CA LYS A 2 66.69 46.70 5.69
C LYS A 2 65.47 46.87 4.75
N ILE A 3 65.09 45.78 4.11
CA ILE A 3 63.86 45.63 3.32
C ILE A 3 62.70 45.46 4.32
N LYS A 4 61.61 46.22 4.16
CA LYS A 4 60.35 45.97 4.89
C LYS A 4 59.32 45.43 3.88
N THR A 5 59.21 44.11 3.87
CA THR A 5 58.14 43.34 3.25
C THR A 5 56.89 43.44 4.13
N THR A 6 55.80 43.98 3.60
CA THR A 6 54.45 43.80 4.19
C THR A 6 53.77 42.62 3.49
N PRO A 7 53.18 41.68 4.23
CA PRO A 7 52.70 40.44 3.66
C PRO A 7 51.24 40.55 3.20
N THR A 8 50.99 40.03 2.00
CA THR A 8 49.71 39.70 1.39
C THR A 8 48.99 38.63 2.23
N TRP A 9 47.84 38.93 2.84
CA TRP A 9 47.00 37.92 3.53
C TRP A 9 45.51 38.23 3.43
N LEU A 10 44.78 37.21 2.96
CA LEU A 10 43.33 36.93 3.03
C LEU A 10 42.35 37.83 2.25
N ALA A 11 42.24 37.54 0.95
CA ALA A 11 40.92 37.23 0.41
C ALA A 11 40.63 35.75 0.73
N LEU A 12 39.53 35.46 1.44
CA LEU A 12 38.72 34.23 1.42
C LEU A 12 37.98 34.07 2.78
N ALA A 13 36.98 34.92 3.05
CA ALA A 13 35.93 34.57 3.98
C ALA A 13 34.85 33.88 3.15
N VAL A 14 34.98 32.55 3.07
CA VAL A 14 34.01 31.63 2.50
C VAL A 14 32.62 32.00 3.00
N MET A 15 31.69 32.21 2.07
CA MET A 15 30.26 32.18 2.33
C MET A 15 29.93 30.85 2.99
N LEU A 16 29.99 30.82 4.33
CA LEU A 16 29.35 29.81 5.15
C LEU A 16 27.85 30.14 5.12
N GLY A 17 27.27 29.97 3.93
CA GLY A 17 25.84 29.99 3.74
C GLY A 17 25.25 28.96 4.68
N CYS A 18 24.38 29.41 5.57
CA CYS A 18 23.58 28.58 6.44
C CYS A 18 22.79 27.59 5.58
N PHE A 19 23.33 26.40 5.34
CA PHE A 19 22.53 25.21 5.05
C PHE A 19 21.83 24.85 6.37
N LEU A 20 20.82 25.64 6.74
CA LEU A 20 19.79 25.13 7.62
C LEU A 20 19.14 23.98 6.84
N PRO A 21 19.06 22.76 7.38
CA PRO A 21 18.17 21.77 6.78
C PRO A 21 16.79 22.41 6.77
N GLU A 22 16.21 22.62 5.58
CA GLU A 22 14.79 22.86 5.48
C GLU A 22 14.13 21.70 6.21
N SER A 23 13.45 21.99 7.30
CA SER A 23 12.58 21.00 7.92
C SER A 23 11.60 20.65 6.81
N GLY A 24 11.66 19.42 6.29
CA GLY A 24 10.63 18.89 5.41
C GLY A 24 9.27 19.18 6.05
N ARG A 25 8.25 19.37 5.24
CA ARG A 25 6.90 19.69 5.73
C ARG A 25 5.94 18.66 5.13
N GLY A 26 5.03 18.18 5.96
CA GLY A 26 4.14 17.08 5.58
C GLY A 26 3.18 17.48 4.48
N SER A 27 2.60 16.47 3.82
CA SER A 27 1.58 16.63 2.79
C SER A 27 0.29 15.97 3.21
N THR A 28 -0.84 16.61 2.89
CA THR A 28 -2.17 16.05 3.16
C THR A 28 -2.57 15.15 2.00
N VAL A 29 -3.01 13.95 2.31
CA VAL A 29 -3.58 13.01 1.33
C VAL A 29 -5.05 12.86 1.62
N PHE A 30 -5.89 13.11 0.61
CA PHE A 30 -7.28 12.71 0.57
C PHE A 30 -7.37 11.42 -0.24
N TRP A 31 -8.13 10.45 0.25
CA TRP A 31 -8.33 9.20 -0.48
C TRP A 31 -9.75 8.69 -0.25
N GLY A 32 -10.30 7.97 -1.21
CA GLY A 32 -11.69 7.53 -1.09
C GLY A 32 -12.34 7.05 -2.37
N SER A 33 -13.66 7.01 -2.33
CA SER A 33 -14.55 6.66 -3.42
C SER A 33 -15.68 7.68 -3.57
N SER A 34 -16.47 7.57 -4.64
CA SER A 34 -17.64 8.39 -4.84
C SER A 34 -18.83 7.90 -4.00
N PHE A 35 -19.77 8.81 -3.70
CA PHE A 35 -21.06 8.45 -3.08
C PHE A 35 -21.86 7.48 -3.96
N ASN A 36 -22.48 6.48 -3.34
CA ASN A 36 -23.23 5.39 -3.99
C ASN A 36 -22.38 4.61 -5.00
N ASP A 37 -21.11 4.38 -4.68
CA ASP A 37 -20.23 3.59 -5.54
C ASP A 37 -20.68 2.12 -5.58
N LEU A 38 -20.32 1.46 -6.67
CA LEU A 38 -20.67 0.06 -6.89
C LEU A 38 -19.59 -0.85 -6.30
N LEU A 39 -19.61 -1.01 -4.98
CA LEU A 39 -18.63 -1.79 -4.21
C LEU A 39 -19.20 -3.17 -3.91
N PHE A 40 -18.62 -4.22 -4.50
CA PHE A 40 -19.17 -5.57 -4.41
C PHE A 40 -18.19 -6.60 -3.84
N ASN A 41 -18.75 -7.65 -3.26
CA ASN A 41 -18.03 -8.85 -2.89
C ASN A 41 -17.91 -9.85 -4.06
N SER A 42 -17.25 -10.98 -3.83
CA SER A 42 -17.02 -12.02 -4.84
C SER A 42 -18.30 -12.69 -5.39
N THR A 43 -19.42 -12.50 -4.69
CA THR A 43 -20.76 -13.01 -5.05
C THR A 43 -21.67 -11.94 -5.66
N GLY A 44 -21.17 -10.72 -5.84
CA GLY A 44 -21.92 -9.59 -6.41
C GLY A 44 -22.87 -8.91 -5.42
N GLN A 45 -22.74 -9.18 -4.12
CA GLN A 45 -23.46 -8.44 -3.08
C GLN A 45 -22.68 -7.19 -2.69
N THR A 46 -23.35 -6.12 -2.29
CA THR A 46 -22.71 -4.89 -1.80
C THR A 46 -21.84 -5.18 -0.57
N LEU A 47 -20.71 -4.50 -0.45
CA LEU A 47 -19.86 -4.62 0.73
C LEU A 47 -20.63 -4.18 1.99
N ASP A 48 -20.44 -4.92 3.08
CA ASP A 48 -21.07 -4.65 4.37
C ASP A 48 -20.07 -4.06 5.38
N GLU A 49 -20.49 -3.94 6.64
CA GLU A 49 -19.67 -3.40 7.73
C GLU A 49 -18.43 -4.23 8.08
N SER A 50 -18.33 -5.47 7.58
CA SER A 50 -17.19 -6.35 7.86
C SER A 50 -15.95 -6.00 7.04
N PHE A 51 -16.10 -5.21 5.98
CA PHE A 51 -14.99 -4.82 5.12
C PHE A 51 -14.24 -3.60 5.68
N ILE A 52 -12.93 -3.66 5.51
CA ILE A 52 -11.97 -2.63 5.91
C ILE A 52 -11.24 -2.17 4.66
N PHE A 53 -10.96 -0.86 4.60
CA PHE A 53 -10.21 -0.23 3.52
C PHE A 53 -8.92 0.31 4.11
N GLU A 54 -7.78 -0.10 3.56
CA GLU A 54 -6.48 0.44 3.93
C GLU A 54 -5.79 1.00 2.70
N VAL A 55 -5.27 2.22 2.81
CA VAL A 55 -4.31 2.77 1.87
C VAL A 55 -2.92 2.61 2.45
N GLY A 56 -1.94 2.26 1.62
CA GLY A 56 -0.60 1.96 2.10
C GLY A 56 0.36 1.52 1.01
N THR A 57 1.54 1.09 1.43
CA THR A 57 2.58 0.62 0.53
C THR A 57 3.14 -0.72 1.02
N PHE A 58 3.77 -1.46 0.11
CA PHE A 58 4.55 -2.62 0.51
C PHE A 58 5.99 -2.21 0.85
N THR A 59 6.63 -2.95 1.74
CA THR A 59 8.05 -2.80 2.05
C THR A 59 8.90 -2.76 0.78
N SER A 60 9.86 -1.85 0.73
CA SER A 60 10.74 -1.64 -0.42
C SER A 60 11.27 -2.96 -1.01
N GLY A 61 11.07 -3.15 -2.31
CA GLY A 61 11.50 -4.33 -3.06
C GLY A 61 10.47 -5.48 -3.08
N PHE A 62 9.39 -5.39 -2.32
CA PHE A 62 8.27 -6.32 -2.42
C PHE A 62 7.29 -5.86 -3.51
N VAL A 63 7.12 -6.68 -4.54
CA VAL A 63 6.12 -6.45 -5.60
C VAL A 63 4.94 -7.40 -5.38
N PRO A 64 3.74 -6.91 -5.05
CA PRO A 64 2.60 -7.77 -4.79
C PRO A 64 2.15 -8.47 -6.08
N THR A 65 1.95 -9.78 -5.98
CA THR A 65 1.33 -10.62 -7.00
C THR A 65 0.40 -11.61 -6.31
N ILE A 66 -0.55 -12.19 -7.04
CA ILE A 66 -1.41 -13.22 -6.43
C ILE A 66 -0.61 -14.43 -5.92
N HIS A 67 0.56 -14.72 -6.50
CA HIS A 67 1.40 -15.85 -6.09
C HIS A 67 2.12 -15.64 -4.77
N ASN A 68 2.27 -14.40 -4.29
CA ASN A 68 2.89 -14.07 -3.01
C ASN A 68 1.89 -13.44 -2.01
N SER A 69 0.59 -13.63 -2.22
CA SER A 69 -0.49 -13.11 -1.36
C SER A 69 -0.35 -13.50 0.11
N TYR A 70 0.19 -14.69 0.38
CA TYR A 70 0.51 -15.17 1.73
C TYR A 70 1.59 -14.36 2.47
N GLN A 71 2.28 -13.46 1.79
CA GLN A 71 3.30 -12.58 2.37
C GLN A 71 2.82 -11.14 2.48
N TRP A 72 1.63 -10.79 1.97
CA TRP A 72 1.20 -9.40 1.86
C TRP A 72 1.12 -8.73 3.22
N ASP A 73 0.41 -9.33 4.18
CA ASP A 73 0.24 -8.75 5.53
C ASP A 73 1.59 -8.48 6.23
N ALA A 74 2.55 -9.39 6.08
CA ALA A 74 3.88 -9.25 6.66
C ALA A 74 4.76 -8.19 5.98
N ASN A 75 4.40 -7.74 4.78
CA ASN A 75 5.13 -6.72 4.02
C ASN A 75 4.31 -5.42 3.85
N TRP A 76 3.14 -5.33 4.47
CA TRP A 76 2.24 -4.20 4.31
C TRP A 76 2.51 -3.13 5.36
N LYS A 77 2.65 -1.89 4.91
CA LYS A 77 2.74 -0.69 5.75
C LYS A 77 1.43 0.08 5.58
N VAL A 78 0.67 0.21 6.66
CA VAL A 78 -0.60 0.94 6.66
C VAL A 78 -0.30 2.43 6.73
N LEU A 79 -0.68 3.17 5.71
CA LEU A 79 -0.61 4.63 5.73
C LEU A 79 -1.84 5.21 6.44
N ASP A 80 -3.03 4.76 6.05
CA ASP A 80 -4.29 5.13 6.68
C ASP A 80 -5.36 4.05 6.48
N ARG A 81 -6.46 4.13 7.24
CA ARG A 81 -7.53 3.13 7.24
C ARG A 81 -8.92 3.77 7.39
N ALA A 82 -9.87 3.27 6.61
CA ALA A 82 -11.29 3.52 6.80
C ALA A 82 -12.00 2.23 7.23
N VAL A 83 -12.84 2.34 8.27
CA VAL A 83 -13.64 1.24 8.83
C VAL A 83 -15.05 1.71 9.15
N HIS A 84 -15.98 0.78 9.34
CA HIS A 84 -17.30 1.12 9.86
C HIS A 84 -17.16 1.50 11.35
N PRO A 85 -17.89 2.51 11.87
CA PRO A 85 -18.95 3.31 11.25
C PRO A 85 -18.47 4.46 10.36
N ASP A 86 -19.40 5.18 9.70
CA ASP A 86 -19.13 6.34 8.83
C ASP A 86 -18.19 7.39 9.45
N SER A 87 -18.23 7.57 10.78
CA SER A 87 -17.29 8.46 11.49
C SER A 87 -15.82 8.03 11.42
N GLU A 88 -15.56 6.79 11.03
CA GLU A 88 -14.25 6.18 10.80
C GLU A 88 -14.01 5.94 9.29
N GLY A 89 -14.79 6.58 8.43
CA GLY A 89 -14.53 6.67 6.99
C GLY A 89 -15.25 5.64 6.11
N TRP A 90 -15.92 4.60 6.63
CA TRP A 90 -16.69 3.66 5.80
C TRP A 90 -18.20 3.78 6.04
N ASN A 91 -18.92 4.25 5.02
CA ASN A 91 -20.37 4.40 5.02
C ASN A 91 -21.04 3.25 4.26
N VAL A 92 -21.57 2.28 5.01
CA VAL A 92 -22.26 1.13 4.43
C VAL A 92 -23.57 1.52 3.73
N PRO A 93 -24.47 2.35 4.31
CA PRO A 93 -25.73 2.72 3.64
C PRO A 93 -25.55 3.41 2.29
N ASP A 94 -24.61 4.35 2.20
CA ASP A 94 -24.36 5.16 1.01
C ASP A 94 -23.21 4.61 0.14
N GLN A 95 -22.64 3.46 0.51
CA GLN A 95 -21.59 2.72 -0.22
C GLN A 95 -20.42 3.61 -0.67
N PHE A 96 -19.80 4.31 0.27
CA PHE A 96 -18.57 5.06 -0.01
C PHE A 96 -17.59 4.98 1.16
N PHE A 97 -16.29 5.08 0.85
CA PHE A 97 -15.25 5.26 1.87
C PHE A 97 -14.45 6.53 1.62
N VAL A 98 -13.97 7.15 2.69
CA VAL A 98 -13.10 8.33 2.66
C VAL A 98 -12.10 8.27 3.80
N GLY A 99 -10.92 8.83 3.57
CA GLY A 99 -9.93 9.07 4.61
C GLY A 99 -9.11 10.32 4.31
N THR A 100 -8.39 10.78 5.33
CA THR A 100 -7.50 11.92 5.26
C THR A 100 -6.34 11.68 6.19
N VAL A 101 -5.13 11.84 5.67
CA VAL A 101 -3.90 11.54 6.41
C VAL A 101 -2.82 12.55 6.07
N GLU A 102 -2.00 12.90 7.06
CA GLU A 102 -0.80 13.69 6.86
C GLU A 102 0.41 12.75 6.72
N HIS A 103 1.02 12.74 5.53
CA HIS A 103 2.33 12.14 5.32
C HIS A 103 3.39 13.10 5.84
N GLN A 104 4.07 12.70 6.90
CA GLN A 104 4.94 13.55 7.67
C GLN A 104 6.32 13.75 7.00
N PRO A 105 7.03 14.82 7.35
CA PRO A 105 8.37 15.13 6.83
C PRO A 105 9.42 14.02 7.01
N ASP A 106 9.27 13.24 8.07
CA ASP A 106 10.16 12.13 8.41
C ASP A 106 9.77 10.83 7.69
N GLY A 107 8.77 10.90 6.81
CA GLY A 107 8.23 9.78 6.06
C GLY A 107 7.21 8.97 6.83
N THR A 108 6.79 9.38 8.02
CA THR A 108 5.76 8.66 8.81
C THR A 108 4.34 9.11 8.47
N SER A 109 3.34 8.49 9.09
CA SER A 109 1.92 8.85 8.99
C SER A 109 1.42 9.36 10.34
N ASP A 110 0.48 10.30 10.34
CA ASP A 110 -0.25 10.69 11.56
C ASP A 110 -1.50 9.84 11.84
N SER A 111 -1.87 8.92 10.94
CA SER A 111 -2.99 8.02 11.15
C SER A 111 -2.77 7.13 12.37
N LEU A 112 -3.82 6.97 13.19
CA LEU A 112 -3.81 6.04 14.33
C LEU A 112 -3.71 4.57 13.90
N ALA A 113 -4.01 4.28 12.63
CA ALA A 113 -3.90 2.93 12.07
C ALA A 113 -2.46 2.58 11.63
N ALA A 114 -1.60 3.58 11.45
CA ALA A 114 -0.23 3.40 11.01
C ALA A 114 0.68 2.96 12.17
N ASN A 115 1.68 2.14 11.85
CA ASN A 115 2.75 1.85 12.80
C ASN A 115 3.76 3.00 12.79
N PRO A 116 4.07 3.65 13.93
CA PRO A 116 5.03 4.75 13.96
C PRO A 116 6.46 4.38 13.53
N ALA A 117 6.78 3.08 13.45
CA ALA A 117 8.06 2.60 12.93
C ALA A 117 8.10 2.47 11.39
N ASP A 118 6.94 2.53 10.73
CA ASP A 118 6.88 2.47 9.27
C ASP A 118 7.29 3.81 8.67
N VAL A 119 8.18 3.75 7.68
CA VAL A 119 8.63 4.91 6.90
C VAL A 119 8.22 4.68 5.46
N PHE A 120 7.44 5.62 4.91
CA PHE A 120 6.97 5.67 3.53
C PHE A 120 7.95 6.51 2.71
N LEU A 121 8.61 5.87 1.75
CA LEU A 121 9.59 6.53 0.91
C LEU A 121 8.92 7.18 -0.30
N MET A 122 9.39 8.37 -0.68
CA MET A 122 8.95 9.07 -1.88
C MET A 122 8.90 8.15 -3.10
N GLY A 123 7.81 8.22 -3.85
CA GLY A 123 7.62 7.46 -5.09
C GLY A 123 7.25 5.99 -4.90
N GLU A 124 7.19 5.47 -3.67
CA GLU A 124 6.59 4.16 -3.40
C GLU A 124 5.18 4.11 -3.97
N THR A 125 4.86 3.02 -4.68
CA THR A 125 3.50 2.81 -5.19
C THR A 125 2.56 2.61 -4.03
N VAL A 126 1.48 3.38 -4.06
CA VAL A 126 0.38 3.29 -3.11
C VAL A 126 -0.66 2.32 -3.65
N TYR A 127 -1.19 1.50 -2.76
CA TYR A 127 -2.25 0.56 -3.04
C TYR A 127 -3.43 0.82 -2.11
N LEU A 128 -4.62 0.49 -2.58
CA LEU A 128 -5.80 0.30 -1.75
C LEU A 128 -6.00 -1.21 -1.56
N TRP A 129 -5.92 -1.66 -0.31
CA TRP A 129 -6.25 -3.03 0.09
C TRP A 129 -7.59 -3.04 0.81
N VAL A 130 -8.58 -3.69 0.21
CA VAL A 130 -9.90 -3.89 0.78
C VAL A 130 -10.04 -5.34 1.20
N TYR A 131 -10.48 -5.59 2.43
CA TYR A 131 -10.59 -6.96 2.95
C TYR A 131 -11.63 -7.09 4.06
N ASN A 132 -12.23 -8.27 4.21
CA ASN A 132 -13.00 -8.63 5.41
C ASN A 132 -12.14 -9.30 6.50
N SER A 133 -11.03 -9.94 6.12
CA SER A 133 -10.09 -10.60 7.03
C SER A 133 -8.75 -10.80 6.34
N LYS A 134 -7.64 -10.37 6.94
CA LYS A 134 -6.28 -10.63 6.42
C LYS A 134 -5.77 -12.05 6.65
N ALA A 135 -6.49 -12.87 7.41
CA ALA A 135 -6.15 -14.28 7.55
C ALA A 135 -6.46 -15.03 6.25
N ILE A 136 -5.61 -15.97 5.84
CA ILE A 136 -5.91 -16.84 4.69
C ILE A 136 -6.70 -18.04 5.19
N VAL A 137 -8.02 -17.84 5.29
CA VAL A 137 -8.99 -18.83 5.75
C VAL A 137 -10.20 -18.82 4.82
N PRO A 138 -11.01 -19.90 4.78
CA PRO A 138 -12.19 -19.91 3.93
C PRO A 138 -13.14 -18.77 4.30
N GLY A 139 -13.58 -18.03 3.28
CA GLY A 139 -14.44 -16.84 3.41
C GLY A 139 -13.68 -15.52 3.50
N SER A 140 -12.34 -15.52 3.57
CA SER A 140 -11.56 -14.30 3.43
C SER A 140 -11.65 -13.77 2.00
N GLU A 141 -11.98 -12.49 1.86
CA GLU A 141 -12.12 -11.81 0.59
C GLU A 141 -11.28 -10.54 0.55
N TRP A 142 -10.47 -10.39 -0.50
CA TRP A 142 -9.58 -9.25 -0.71
C TRP A 142 -9.81 -8.60 -2.08
N ALA A 143 -9.54 -7.30 -2.17
CA ALA A 143 -9.16 -6.61 -3.40
C ALA A 143 -7.87 -5.83 -3.12
N LEU A 144 -6.93 -5.85 -4.07
CA LEU A 144 -5.71 -5.04 -4.01
C LEU A 144 -5.57 -4.29 -5.33
N VAL A 145 -5.68 -2.98 -5.29
CA VAL A 145 -5.80 -2.12 -6.47
C VAL A 145 -4.87 -0.91 -6.36
N THR A 146 -4.51 -0.32 -7.49
CA THR A 146 -3.63 0.87 -7.57
C THR A 146 -3.91 1.62 -8.88
N ASP A 147 -3.38 2.84 -8.99
CA ASP A 147 -3.32 3.61 -10.24
C ASP A 147 -1.91 3.47 -10.83
N SER A 148 -1.81 2.80 -11.98
CA SER A 148 -0.55 2.58 -12.67
C SER A 148 -0.16 3.77 -13.53
N ASP A 149 1.10 4.18 -13.41
CA ASP A 149 1.72 5.25 -14.19
C ASP A 149 2.06 4.82 -15.64
N LEU A 150 1.16 4.05 -16.27
CA LEU A 150 1.37 3.55 -17.63
C LEU A 150 1.06 4.64 -18.65
N LEU A 151 2.12 5.37 -19.00
CA LEU A 151 2.25 6.22 -20.19
C LEU A 151 1.31 7.44 -20.24
N GLY A 152 1.56 8.42 -19.36
CA GLY A 152 1.24 9.82 -19.66
C GLY A 152 0.20 10.49 -18.78
N ASN A 153 -0.25 9.86 -17.69
CA ASN A 153 -1.04 10.54 -16.67
C ASN A 153 -0.13 11.18 -15.61
N LEU A 154 0.46 12.33 -15.93
CA LEU A 154 1.40 13.04 -15.04
C LEU A 154 0.73 13.76 -13.85
N ALA A 155 -0.58 13.59 -13.64
CA ALA A 155 -1.31 14.36 -12.62
C ALA A 155 -1.57 13.58 -11.32
N ASN A 156 -1.89 12.27 -11.35
CA ASN A 156 -2.49 11.60 -10.18
C ASN A 156 -1.94 10.19 -9.86
N ALA A 157 -0.76 9.81 -10.35
CA ALA A 157 -0.22 8.48 -10.04
C ALA A 157 -0.19 8.24 -8.52
N TRP A 158 -0.75 7.11 -8.08
CA TRP A 158 -0.82 6.72 -6.67
C TRP A 158 0.58 6.42 -6.13
N ARG A 159 1.27 7.47 -5.70
CA ARG A 159 2.64 7.43 -5.20
C ARG A 159 2.78 8.28 -3.94
N ILE A 160 3.64 7.83 -3.03
CA ILE A 160 4.00 8.61 -1.85
C ILE A 160 4.64 9.94 -2.27
N PRO A 161 4.16 11.08 -1.74
CA PRO A 161 4.65 12.42 -2.06
C PRO A 161 6.14 12.64 -1.78
N ASP A 162 6.69 13.72 -2.37
CA ASP A 162 8.03 14.18 -2.02
C ASP A 162 7.96 14.95 -0.69
N PRO A 163 8.70 14.55 0.36
CA PRO A 163 8.74 15.32 1.61
C PRO A 163 9.32 16.74 1.45
N ALA A 164 9.93 17.05 0.30
CA ALA A 164 10.38 18.38 -0.08
C ALA A 164 9.31 19.24 -0.78
N ASP A 165 8.09 18.72 -0.97
CA ASP A 165 7.00 19.47 -1.61
C ASP A 165 6.64 20.76 -0.85
N PRO A 166 6.11 21.78 -1.56
CA PRO A 166 5.67 23.01 -0.91
C PRO A 166 4.62 22.79 0.17
N VAL A 167 4.59 23.70 1.14
CA VAL A 167 3.60 23.71 2.22
C VAL A 167 2.18 23.76 1.68
N GLY A 168 1.31 22.89 2.19
CA GLY A 168 -0.09 22.82 1.81
C GLY A 168 -0.32 22.12 0.47
N THR A 169 0.70 21.42 -0.04
CA THR A 169 0.50 20.48 -1.14
C THR A 169 -0.42 19.36 -0.65
N SER A 170 -1.44 19.08 -1.44
CA SER A 170 -2.41 18.03 -1.17
C SER A 170 -2.49 17.08 -2.34
N TYR A 171 -2.71 15.81 -2.03
CA TYR A 171 -2.88 14.73 -2.99
C TYR A 171 -4.28 14.15 -2.88
N ASP A 172 -4.79 13.65 -4.01
CA ASP A 172 -6.10 13.04 -4.06
C ASP A 172 -6.00 11.66 -4.75
N TRP A 173 -6.25 10.61 -3.98
CA TRP A 173 -6.21 9.22 -4.43
C TRP A 173 -7.62 8.63 -4.43
N GLN A 174 -8.33 8.88 -5.54
CA GLN A 174 -9.71 8.45 -5.70
C GLN A 174 -9.80 7.11 -6.42
N LEU A 175 -10.65 6.20 -5.94
CA LEU A 175 -10.89 4.89 -6.53
C LEU A 175 -11.20 4.97 -8.02
N LEU A 176 -11.88 6.05 -8.47
CA LEU A 176 -12.21 6.27 -9.88
C LEU A 176 -10.97 6.37 -10.80
N ASP A 177 -9.83 6.80 -10.25
CA ASP A 177 -8.56 6.94 -10.97
C ASP A 177 -7.79 5.61 -11.02
N ALA A 178 -8.11 4.63 -10.17
CA ALA A 178 -7.40 3.36 -10.13
C ALA A 178 -7.68 2.53 -11.39
N ASP A 179 -6.62 2.04 -12.04
CA ASP A 179 -6.69 1.33 -13.31
C ASP A 179 -6.11 -0.10 -13.26
N THR A 180 -5.55 -0.48 -12.11
CA THR A 180 -4.81 -1.73 -11.96
C THR A 180 -5.31 -2.53 -10.77
N ALA A 181 -5.78 -3.77 -11.03
CA ALA A 181 -6.17 -4.72 -10.02
C ALA A 181 -5.19 -5.91 -9.95
N ILE A 182 -4.52 -6.07 -8.82
CA ILE A 182 -3.63 -7.22 -8.55
C ILE A 182 -4.46 -8.43 -8.15
N LEU A 183 -5.49 -8.21 -7.33
CA LEU A 183 -6.50 -9.19 -6.91
C LEU A 183 -7.85 -8.48 -6.81
N GLY A 184 -8.94 -9.18 -7.15
CA GLY A 184 -10.27 -8.57 -7.22
C GLY A 184 -10.47 -7.78 -8.51
N GLY A 185 -11.18 -6.67 -8.47
CA GLY A 185 -11.38 -5.80 -9.62
C GLY A 185 -11.57 -4.33 -9.23
N VAL A 186 -11.27 -3.44 -10.17
CA VAL A 186 -11.47 -1.99 -10.05
C VAL A 186 -12.00 -1.41 -11.36
N ASN A 187 -12.98 -0.51 -11.30
CA ASN A 187 -13.51 0.24 -12.45
C ASN A 187 -13.82 -0.62 -13.69
N GLY A 188 -14.43 -1.79 -13.48
CA GLY A 188 -14.76 -2.76 -14.54
C GLY A 188 -13.58 -3.62 -15.02
N ILE A 189 -12.36 -3.37 -14.56
CA ILE A 189 -11.16 -4.17 -14.82
C ILE A 189 -11.08 -5.29 -13.79
N GLN A 190 -11.01 -6.53 -14.24
CA GLN A 190 -10.80 -7.69 -13.37
C GLN A 190 -9.31 -8.02 -13.28
N GLY A 191 -8.80 -8.09 -12.05
CA GLY A 191 -7.49 -8.62 -11.70
C GLY A 191 -7.52 -10.13 -11.53
N ALA A 192 -6.52 -10.66 -10.82
CA ALA A 192 -6.50 -12.09 -10.50
C ALA A 192 -7.66 -12.46 -9.55
N GLY A 193 -8.12 -13.72 -9.65
CA GLY A 193 -9.22 -14.25 -8.84
C GLY A 193 -10.19 -15.13 -9.64
N GLU A 194 -10.99 -15.93 -8.94
CA GLU A 194 -12.13 -16.71 -9.39
C GLU A 194 -13.48 -16.08 -8.97
N PHE A 195 -14.08 -15.28 -9.84
CA PHE A 195 -15.34 -14.61 -9.54
C PHE A 195 -16.53 -15.55 -9.70
N SER A 196 -17.32 -15.74 -8.63
CA SER A 196 -18.56 -16.52 -8.71
C SER A 196 -19.66 -15.77 -9.47
N VAL A 197 -19.63 -14.43 -9.38
CA VAL A 197 -20.50 -13.51 -10.12
C VAL A 197 -19.65 -12.36 -10.65
N ASN A 198 -19.83 -12.02 -11.93
CA ASN A 198 -19.26 -10.80 -12.52
C ASN A 198 -20.37 -9.74 -12.63
N PRO A 199 -20.42 -8.73 -11.74
CA PRO A 199 -21.34 -7.62 -11.89
C PRO A 199 -21.00 -6.88 -13.19
N GLY A 200 -21.99 -6.65 -14.06
CA GLY A 200 -21.75 -6.03 -15.37
C GLY A 200 -21.13 -4.62 -15.30
N THR A 201 -21.19 -3.96 -14.15
CA THR A 201 -20.50 -2.69 -13.86
C THR A 201 -20.18 -2.65 -12.36
N PHE A 202 -18.96 -2.24 -11.99
CA PHE A 202 -18.51 -2.10 -10.61
C PHE A 202 -17.37 -1.09 -10.50
N SER A 203 -17.29 -0.40 -9.36
CA SER A 203 -16.16 0.47 -8.99
C SER A 203 -15.08 -0.36 -8.29
N LEU A 204 -15.48 -1.30 -7.44
CA LEU A 204 -14.60 -2.27 -6.78
C LEU A 204 -15.28 -3.63 -6.68
N GLN A 205 -14.53 -4.71 -6.86
CA GLN A 205 -14.99 -6.06 -6.54
C GLN A 205 -13.93 -6.84 -5.75
N THR A 206 -14.27 -7.38 -4.58
CA THR A 206 -13.40 -8.29 -3.83
C THR A 206 -13.48 -9.73 -4.34
N HIS A 207 -12.50 -10.53 -3.93
CA HIS A 207 -12.36 -11.91 -4.37
C HIS A 207 -11.91 -12.82 -3.23
N VAL A 208 -12.41 -14.07 -3.20
CA VAL A 208 -12.05 -15.06 -2.17
C VAL A 208 -10.57 -15.42 -2.26
N VAL A 209 -9.84 -15.32 -1.17
CA VAL A 209 -8.41 -15.68 -1.17
C VAL A 209 -8.28 -17.20 -1.24
N PRO A 210 -7.64 -17.78 -2.28
CA PRO A 210 -7.49 -19.22 -2.35
C PRO A 210 -6.64 -19.72 -1.17
N GLU A 211 -7.11 -20.74 -0.46
CA GLU A 211 -6.27 -21.46 0.50
C GLU A 211 -5.01 -21.99 -0.20
N PRO A 212 -3.86 -22.11 0.49
CA PRO A 212 -2.69 -22.78 -0.06
C PRO A 212 -3.12 -24.19 -0.48
N GLY A 213 -3.15 -24.44 -1.79
CA GLY A 213 -3.74 -25.65 -2.35
C GLY A 213 -3.24 -26.89 -1.63
N SER A 214 -4.14 -27.83 -1.33
CA SER A 214 -3.86 -29.03 -0.54
C SER A 214 -2.67 -29.85 -1.08
N SER A 215 -2.32 -29.67 -2.36
CA SER A 215 -1.12 -30.20 -3.00
C SER A 215 0.19 -29.71 -2.36
N LEU A 216 0.29 -28.44 -1.94
CA LEU A 216 1.43 -27.90 -1.19
C LEU A 216 1.54 -28.56 0.19
N LEU A 217 0.41 -28.76 0.87
CA LEU A 217 0.35 -29.46 2.16
C LEU A 217 0.75 -30.94 2.02
N VAL A 218 0.32 -31.62 0.95
CA VAL A 218 0.73 -32.99 0.64
C VAL A 218 2.22 -33.07 0.32
N LEU A 219 2.77 -32.14 -0.46
CA LEU A 219 4.20 -32.11 -0.77
C LEU A 219 5.06 -31.84 0.47
N LEU A 220 4.62 -30.95 1.36
CA LEU A 220 5.27 -30.71 2.65
C LEU A 220 5.19 -31.94 3.56
N ALA A 221 4.05 -32.62 3.61
CA ALA A 221 3.89 -33.86 4.37
C ALA A 221 4.84 -34.97 3.85
N LEU A 222 4.94 -35.14 2.53
CA LEU A 222 5.85 -36.10 1.89
C LEU A 222 7.33 -35.74 2.12
N ALA A 223 7.68 -34.45 2.11
CA ALA A 223 9.03 -33.97 2.40
C ALA A 223 9.44 -34.23 3.88
N VAL A 224 8.52 -34.07 4.82
CA VAL A 224 8.76 -34.40 6.24
C VAL A 224 8.86 -35.92 6.44
N GLN A 225 8.04 -36.70 5.75
CA GLN A 225 8.01 -38.16 5.87
C GLN A 225 9.27 -38.83 5.26
N SER A 226 9.76 -38.32 4.13
CA SER A 226 11.02 -38.77 3.51
C SER A 226 12.26 -38.47 4.36
N ARG A 227 12.25 -37.39 5.17
CA ARG A 227 13.33 -37.10 6.13
C ARG A 227 13.35 -38.05 7.33
N ARG A 228 12.21 -38.62 7.72
CA ARG A 228 12.11 -39.56 8.84
C ARG A 228 12.56 -40.99 8.49
N HIS A 229 12.63 -41.33 7.21
CA HIS A 229 13.00 -42.68 6.75
C HIS A 229 14.47 -42.83 6.33
N ARG A 230 15.39 -41.93 6.72
CA ARG A 230 16.83 -42.17 6.51
C ARG A 230 17.27 -43.41 7.32
N PRO A 231 17.67 -44.53 6.68
CA PRO A 231 18.14 -45.69 7.41
C PRO A 231 19.49 -45.36 8.04
N GLN A 232 19.62 -45.56 9.35
CA GLN A 232 20.92 -45.54 10.03
C GLN A 232 21.79 -46.62 9.39
N ARG A 233 22.83 -46.20 8.64
CA ARG A 233 23.87 -47.11 8.17
C ARG A 233 24.53 -47.72 9.40
N ARG A 234 24.27 -49.00 9.63
CA ARG A 234 25.01 -49.83 10.58
C ARG A 234 26.45 -49.87 10.08
N ILE A 235 27.36 -49.28 10.84
CA ILE A 235 28.80 -49.36 10.60
C ILE A 235 29.24 -50.68 11.24
N GLU A 236 29.76 -51.58 10.41
CA GLU A 236 30.58 -52.72 10.83
C GLU A 236 32.05 -52.36 10.72
#